data_AF-A0A961DXW7-F1
#
_entry.id   AF-A0A961DXW7-F1
#
_cell.length_a   1.000
_cell.length_b   1.000
_cell.length_c   1.000
_cell.angle_alpha   90.00
_cell.angle_beta   90.00
_cell.angle_gamma   90.00
#
_symmetry.space_group_name_H-M   'P 1'
#
loop_
_entity.id
_entity.type
_entity.pdbx_description
1 polymer ?
#
loop_
_entity_poly.entity_id
_entity_poly.type
_entity_poly.pdbx_seq_one_letter_code
_entity_poly.pdbx_strand_id
1 'polypeptide(L)'
;MGPSRTEPAAAGVSRRARMALRRLRNARHPDVTIAPAPAGLIAEWDVPVAVHDGTLLQVNVFRPETDEPVPVILSAHPYSKDGIPARGGG
;
A
#
# COMPACT_ATOMS: atom_id res chain seq x y z
N MET A 1 -30.68 -54.24 9.34
CA MET A 1 -29.29 -53.97 8.90
C MET A 1 -29.34 -52.80 7.94
N GLY A 2 -29.02 -51.58 8.41
CA GLY A 2 -29.42 -50.32 7.74
C GLY A 2 -28.50 -49.89 6.59
N PRO A 3 -28.98 -49.02 5.68
CA PRO A 3 -28.14 -48.44 4.64
C PRO A 3 -27.15 -47.46 5.28
N SER A 4 -25.86 -47.76 5.15
CA SER A 4 -24.76 -46.87 5.52
C SER A 4 -24.86 -45.57 4.74
N ARG A 5 -25.30 -44.53 5.44
CA ARG A 5 -25.38 -43.15 4.94
C ARG A 5 -23.96 -42.59 4.96
N THR A 6 -23.33 -42.48 3.79
CA THR A 6 -22.05 -41.78 3.62
C THR A 6 -22.28 -40.28 3.86
N GLU A 7 -21.74 -39.72 4.95
CA GLU A 7 -21.74 -38.26 5.13
C GLU A 7 -20.78 -37.60 4.11
N PRO A 8 -21.15 -36.45 3.53
CA PRO A 8 -20.35 -35.80 2.52
C PRO A 8 -19.08 -35.21 3.12
N ALA A 9 -17.94 -35.52 2.49
CA ALA A 9 -16.69 -34.83 2.74
C ALA A 9 -16.92 -33.31 2.54
N ALA A 10 -16.80 -32.54 3.62
CA ALA A 10 -16.83 -31.09 3.53
C ALA A 10 -15.75 -30.63 2.53
N ALA A 11 -16.19 -30.05 1.42
CA ALA A 11 -15.34 -29.58 0.34
C ALA A 11 -14.39 -28.49 0.85
N GLY A 12 -13.18 -28.90 1.24
CA GLY A 12 -12.12 -27.98 1.62
C GLY A 12 -11.65 -27.21 0.40
N VAL A 13 -12.19 -26.01 0.17
CA VAL A 13 -11.64 -25.11 -0.85
C VAL A 13 -10.17 -24.90 -0.52
N SER A 14 -9.30 -25.36 -1.42
CA SER A 14 -7.85 -25.35 -1.21
C SER A 14 -7.39 -23.94 -0.85
N ARG A 15 -6.42 -23.81 0.06
CA ARG A 15 -5.83 -22.51 0.44
C ARG A 15 -5.38 -21.72 -0.80
N ARG A 16 -4.91 -22.43 -1.83
CA ARG A 16 -4.52 -21.87 -3.13
C ARG A 16 -5.69 -21.27 -3.90
N ALA A 17 -6.82 -21.98 -4.00
CA ALA A 17 -8.01 -21.47 -4.67
C ALA A 17 -8.56 -20.21 -3.98
N ARG A 18 -8.60 -20.20 -2.64
CA ARG A 18 -8.98 -19.01 -1.86
C ARG A 18 -8.03 -17.82 -2.10
N MET A 19 -6.72 -18.06 -2.16
CA MET A 19 -5.74 -17.01 -2.41
C MET A 19 -5.80 -16.48 -3.85
N ALA A 20 -6.00 -17.35 -4.83
CA ALA A 20 -6.18 -16.97 -6.23
C ALA A 20 -7.43 -16.09 -6.40
N LEU A 21 -8.56 -16.47 -5.79
CA LEU A 21 -9.79 -15.66 -5.75
C LEU A 21 -9.57 -14.30 -5.07
N ARG A 22 -8.85 -14.25 -3.96
CA ARG A 22 -8.50 -12.97 -3.30
C ARG A 22 -7.64 -12.08 -4.20
N ARG A 23 -6.67 -12.65 -4.91
CA ARG A 23 -5.83 -11.89 -5.87
C ARG A 23 -6.65 -11.37 -7.05
N LEU A 24 -7.53 -12.19 -7.63
CA LEU A 24 -8.39 -11.78 -8.73
C LEU A 24 -9.37 -10.67 -8.30
N ARG A 25 -9.91 -10.78 -7.08
CA ARG A 25 -10.79 -9.76 -6.50
C ARG A 25 -10.04 -8.45 -6.25
N ASN A 26 -8.88 -8.50 -5.61
CA ASN A 26 -8.06 -7.31 -5.35
C ASN A 26 -7.52 -6.67 -6.64
N ALA A 27 -7.31 -7.45 -7.70
CA ALA A 27 -6.91 -6.91 -9.00
C ALA A 27 -8.05 -6.11 -9.68
N ARG A 28 -9.31 -6.54 -9.49
CA ARG A 28 -10.48 -5.86 -10.08
C ARG A 28 -10.99 -4.69 -9.25
N HIS A 29 -10.98 -4.85 -7.92
CA HIS A 29 -11.36 -3.82 -6.97
C HIS A 29 -10.32 -3.82 -5.85
N PRO A 30 -9.22 -3.07 -6.01
CA PRO A 30 -8.31 -2.88 -4.91
C PRO A 30 -9.10 -2.20 -3.78
N ASP A 31 -9.10 -2.82 -2.61
CA ASP A 31 -9.80 -2.35 -1.40
C ASP A 31 -9.00 -1.20 -0.78
N VAL A 32 -8.80 -0.15 -1.56
CA VAL A 32 -8.03 1.04 -1.20
C VAL A 32 -8.85 2.27 -1.56
N THR A 33 -9.23 3.03 -0.54
CA THR A 33 -9.84 4.34 -0.74
C THR A 33 -8.71 5.36 -0.84
N ILE A 34 -8.55 5.95 -2.03
CA ILE A 34 -7.57 7.02 -2.25
C ILE A 34 -8.22 8.34 -1.87
N ALA A 35 -7.80 8.92 -0.75
CA ALA A 35 -8.19 10.26 -0.33
C ALA A 35 -7.55 11.31 -1.26
N PRO A 36 -8.26 12.39 -1.62
CA PRO A 36 -7.63 13.51 -2.32
C PRO A 36 -6.57 14.15 -1.42
N ALA A 37 -5.52 14.70 -2.03
CA ALA A 37 -4.57 15.53 -1.33
C ALA A 37 -5.30 16.76 -0.74
N PRO A 38 -5.03 17.14 0.53
CA PRO A 38 -5.54 18.38 1.11
C PRO A 38 -5.14 19.61 0.27
N ALA A 39 -6.00 20.63 0.26
CA ALA A 39 -5.65 21.92 -0.34
C ALA A 39 -4.44 22.54 0.37
N GLY A 40 -3.51 23.14 -0.39
CA GLY A 40 -2.29 23.73 0.16
C GLY A 40 -1.20 22.73 0.55
N LEU A 41 -1.31 21.45 0.12
CA LEU A 41 -0.22 20.49 0.26
C LEU A 41 0.84 20.72 -0.83
N ILE A 42 2.07 20.98 -0.41
CA ILE A 42 3.25 21.04 -1.28
C ILE A 42 3.93 19.67 -1.24
N ALA A 43 4.20 19.10 -2.42
CA ALA A 43 4.95 17.86 -2.58
C ALA A 43 6.29 18.15 -3.27
N GLU A 44 7.38 17.96 -2.53
CA GLU A 44 8.75 18.06 -3.04
C GLU A 44 9.28 16.63 -3.25
N TRP A 45 9.57 16.29 -4.50
CA TRP A 45 9.99 14.94 -4.88
C TRP A 45 11.50 14.85 -4.98
N ASP A 46 12.04 13.68 -4.60
CA ASP A 46 13.46 13.35 -4.76
C ASP A 46 14.41 14.39 -4.12
N VAL A 47 14.06 14.85 -2.92
CA VAL A 47 14.90 15.74 -2.12
C VAL A 47 16.08 14.93 -1.57
N PRO A 48 17.33 15.30 -1.92
CA PRO A 48 18.51 14.58 -1.46
C PRO A 48 18.84 14.94 -0.01
N VAL A 49 18.95 13.91 0.83
CA VAL A 49 19.39 14.04 2.23
C VAL A 49 20.69 13.26 2.41
N ALA A 50 21.76 13.95 2.78
CA ALA A 50 23.04 13.33 3.08
C ALA A 50 23.00 12.66 4.47
N VAL A 51 23.35 11.38 4.53
CA VAL A 51 23.64 10.69 5.78
C VAL A 51 25.11 10.79 6.16
N HIS A 52 25.47 10.33 7.35
CA HIS A 52 26.81 10.53 7.93
C HIS A 52 27.96 9.94 7.09
N ASP A 53 27.69 8.95 6.24
CA ASP A 53 28.69 8.31 5.38
C ASP A 53 28.81 8.98 3.99
N GLY A 54 28.05 10.06 3.76
CA GLY A 54 28.00 10.79 2.50
C GLY A 54 27.04 10.22 1.47
N THR A 55 26.36 9.11 1.74
CA THR A 55 25.29 8.59 0.87
C THR A 55 24.12 9.57 0.82
N LEU A 56 23.56 9.79 -0.38
CA LEU A 56 22.36 10.60 -0.58
C LEU A 56 21.11 9.72 -0.59
N LEU A 57 20.22 9.92 0.37
CA LEU A 57 18.89 9.32 0.38
C LEU A 57 17.90 10.26 -0.31
N GLN A 58 17.12 9.75 -1.26
CA GLN A 58 16.06 10.51 -1.91
C GLN A 58 14.78 10.42 -1.10
N VAL A 59 14.26 11.58 -0.67
CA VAL A 59 13.07 11.68 0.18
C VAL A 59 11.98 12.47 -0.55
N ASN A 60 10.74 12.01 -0.44
CA ASN A 60 9.58 12.80 -0.84
C ASN A 60 9.07 13.55 0.40
N VAL A 61 8.97 14.88 0.31
CA VAL A 61 8.51 15.74 1.41
C VAL A 61 7.13 16.27 1.09
N PHE A 62 6.15 15.94 1.93
CA PHE A 62 4.79 16.45 1.86
C PHE A 62 4.57 17.41 3.02
N ARG A 63 4.39 18.70 2.74
CA ARG A 63 4.26 19.73 3.76
C ARG A 63 3.13 20.71 3.46
N PRO A 64 2.52 21.32 4.48
CA PRO A 64 1.61 22.44 4.27
C PRO A 64 2.35 23.67 3.72
N GLU A 65 1.64 24.52 2.99
CA GLU A 65 2.07 25.85 2.54
C GLU A 65 2.15 26.82 3.73
N THR A 66 3.16 26.64 4.57
CA THR A 66 3.52 27.52 5.69
C THR A 66 5.04 27.49 5.90
N ASP A 67 5.56 28.56 6.50
CA ASP A 67 6.95 28.69 6.92
C ASP A 67 7.16 28.34 8.40
N GLU A 68 6.08 28.09 9.15
CA GLU A 68 6.17 27.69 10.56
C GLU A 68 6.61 26.22 10.70
N PRO A 69 7.47 25.89 11.68
CA PRO A 69 7.81 24.50 11.98
C PRO A 69 6.59 23.68 12.36
N VAL A 70 6.47 22.50 11.76
CA VAL A 70 5.37 21.55 12.01
C VAL A 70 5.91 20.20 12.48
N PRO A 71 5.15 19.42 13.26
CA PRO A 71 5.52 18.04 13.55
C PRO A 71 5.63 17.23 12.26
N VAL A 72 6.63 16.34 12.21
CA VAL A 72 6.93 15.51 11.03
C VAL A 72 6.67 14.04 11.33
N ILE A 73 6.04 13.36 10.38
CA ILE A 73 5.93 11.90 10.35
C ILE A 73 6.93 11.39 9.31
N LEU A 74 7.85 10.52 9.72
CA LEU A 74 8.85 9.92 8.84
C LEU A 74 8.52 8.44 8.61
N SER A 75 8.58 8.00 7.36
CA SER A 75 8.60 6.59 6.99
C SER A 75 9.87 6.28 6.20
N ALA A 76 10.67 5.35 6.70
CA ALA A 76 11.85 4.84 6.03
C ALA A 76 11.69 3.34 5.84
N HIS A 77 11.60 2.89 4.59
CA HIS A 77 11.39 1.50 4.26
C HIS A 77 12.28 1.09 3.09
N PRO A 78 12.73 -0.19 3.03
CA PRO A 78 13.64 -0.67 1.98
C PRO A 78 12.97 -0.82 0.60
N TYR A 79 11.66 -0.60 0.52
CA TYR A 79 10.89 -0.62 -0.72
C TYR A 79 10.77 0.78 -1.34
N SER A 80 10.32 0.87 -2.59
CA SER A 80 10.19 2.15 -3.30
C SER A 80 9.26 3.11 -2.58
N LYS A 81 9.73 4.34 -2.33
CA LYS A 81 8.95 5.49 -1.80
C LYS A 81 7.82 5.94 -2.73
N ASP A 82 7.86 5.51 -4.00
CA ASP A 82 6.92 5.90 -5.05
C ASP A 82 5.85 4.82 -5.31
N GLY A 83 5.94 3.68 -4.62
CA GLY A 83 4.96 2.59 -4.67
C GLY A 83 3.65 2.89 -3.93
N ILE A 84 3.23 4.15 -3.89
CA ILE A 84 1.98 4.58 -3.26
C ILE A 84 0.80 4.33 -4.21
N PRO A 85 -0.38 3.94 -3.71
CA PRO A 85 -1.58 3.83 -4.52
C PRO A 85 -1.96 5.19 -5.13
N ALA A 86 -1.52 5.45 -6.36
CA ALA A 86 -1.93 6.60 -7.13
C ALA A 86 -3.15 6.24 -7.98
N ARG A 87 -4.11 7.17 -8.11
CA ARG A 87 -5.04 7.08 -9.24
C ARG A 87 -4.20 7.28 -10.50
N GLY A 88 -4.17 6.28 -11.38
CA GLY A 88 -3.41 6.38 -12.63
C GLY A 88 -3.78 7.67 -13.37
N GLY A 89 -2.79 8.55 -13.56
CA GLY A 89 -2.79 9.48 -14.68
C GLY A 89 -2.45 8.68 -15.94
N GLY A 90 -3.08 9.05 -17.06
CA GLY A 90 -2.93 8.37 -18.36
C GLY A 90 -1.51 8.29 -18.91
#